data_AF-A0A962LL35-F1
#
_entry.id   AF-A0A962LL35-F1
#
_cell.length_a   1.000
_cell.length_b   1.000
_cell.length_c   1.000
_cell.angle_alpha   90.00
_cell.angle_beta   90.00
_cell.angle_gamma   90.00
#
_symmetry.space_group_name_H-M   'P 1'
#
loop_
_entity.id
_entity.type
_entity.pdbx_description
1 polymer ?
#
loop_
_entity_poly.entity_id
_entity_poly.type
_entity_poly.pdbx_seq_one_letter_code
_entity_poly.pdbx_strand_id
1 'polypeptide(L)' 'MARPNYAFEKRQRELAKKKKKEEKKLQKARAGELEATDSESVPESAPAPSDPDKA' A
#
# COMPACT_ATOMS: atom_id res chain seq x y z
N MET A 1 29.95 -22.80 15.77
CA MET A 1 28.98 -22.29 14.77
C MET A 1 28.80 -20.80 14.99
N ALA A 2 28.99 -19.98 13.95
CA ALA A 2 28.71 -18.55 14.05
C ALA A 2 27.23 -18.36 14.40
N ARG A 3 26.94 -17.46 15.35
CA ARG A 3 25.55 -17.17 15.73
C ARG A 3 24.84 -16.63 14.49
N PRO A 4 23.75 -17.25 14.01
CA PRO A 4 22.99 -16.70 12.89
C PRO A 4 22.49 -15.30 13.24
N ASN A 5 22.88 -14.30 12.44
CA ASN A 5 22.50 -12.91 12.66
C ASN A 5 21.10 -12.65 12.08
N TYR A 6 20.10 -13.22 12.74
CA TYR A 6 18.70 -13.09 12.35
C TYR A 6 18.19 -11.64 12.31
N ALA A 7 18.78 -10.75 13.13
CA ALA A 7 18.43 -9.33 13.12
C ALA A 7 18.80 -8.67 11.78
N PHE A 8 19.98 -9.00 11.24
CA PHE A 8 20.42 -8.49 9.94
C PHE A 8 19.59 -9.06 8.78
N GLU A 9 19.34 -10.38 8.78
CA GLU A 9 18.49 -11.00 7.75
C GLU A 9 17.06 -10.46 7.76
N LYS A 10 16.49 -10.24 8.96
CA LYS A 10 15.16 -9.63 9.10
C LYS A 10 15.14 -8.23 8.50
N ARG A 11 16.14 -7.38 8.83
CA ARG A 11 16.25 -6.03 8.29
C ARG A 11 16.43 -6.04 6.76
N GLN A 12 17.22 -6.96 6.21
CA GLN A 12 17.35 -7.09 4.75
C GLN A 12 16.03 -7.49 4.08
N ARG A 13 15.29 -8.45 4.65
CA ARG A 13 13.96 -8.85 4.12
C ARG A 13 12.96 -7.70 4.16
N GLU A 14 12.94 -6.90 5.23
CA GLU A 14 12.07 -5.72 5.33
C GLU A 14 12.47 -4.63 4.34
N LEU A 15 13.78 -4.35 4.18
CA LEU A 15 14.26 -3.40 3.18
C LEU A 15 13.93 -3.84 1.75
N ALA A 16 14.07 -5.14 1.42
CA ALA A 16 13.71 -5.67 0.11
C ALA A 16 12.20 -5.52 -0.17
N LYS A 17 11.34 -5.86 0.82
CA LYS A 17 9.89 -5.67 0.71
C LYS A 17 9.52 -4.20 0.55
N LYS A 18 10.15 -3.30 1.32
CA LYS A 18 9.90 -1.86 1.25
C LYS A 18 10.31 -1.28 -0.11
N LYS A 19 11.53 -1.58 -0.59
CA LYS A 19 12.01 -1.16 -1.91
C LYS A 19 11.07 -1.64 -3.03
N LYS A 20 10.68 -2.92 -3.02
CA LYS A 20 9.76 -3.47 -4.04
C LYS A 20 8.38 -2.80 -3.99
N LYS A 21 7.89 -2.45 -2.80
CA LYS A 21 6.60 -1.74 -2.64
C LYS A 21 6.70 -0.29 -3.12
N GLU A 22 7.77 0.42 -2.77
CA GLU A 22 8.02 1.80 -3.20
C GLU A 22 8.26 1.89 -4.71
N GLU A 23 9.04 0.98 -5.29
CA GLU A 23 9.27 0.90 -6.73
C GLU A 23 7.96 0.63 -7.48
N LYS A 24 7.14 -0.32 -7.02
CA LYS A 24 5.82 -0.57 -7.61
C LYS A 24 4.91 0.64 -7.48
N LYS A 25 4.92 1.35 -6.36
CA LYS A 25 4.14 2.60 -6.18
C LYS A 25 4.64 3.69 -7.12
N LEU A 26 5.94 3.85 -7.27
CA LEU A 26 6.54 4.87 -8.13
C LEU A 26 6.30 4.55 -9.61
N GLN A 27 6.41 3.28 -10.00
CA GLN A 27 6.04 2.82 -11.35
C GLN A 27 4.54 3.01 -11.60
N LYS A 28 3.68 2.67 -10.64
CA LYS A 28 2.23 2.93 -10.74
C LYS A 28 1.91 4.42 -10.74
N ALA A 29 2.65 5.27 -10.06
CA ALA A 29 2.45 6.72 -10.13
C ALA A 29 2.89 7.25 -11.50
N ARG A 30 4.05 6.80 -11.99
CA ARG A 30 4.59 7.19 -13.30
C ARG A 30 3.73 6.67 -14.47
N ALA A 31 3.20 5.46 -14.36
CA ALA A 31 2.32 4.85 -15.36
C ALA A 31 0.85 5.27 -15.17
N GLY A 32 0.43 5.46 -13.91
CA GLY A 32 -0.89 5.91 -13.52
C GLY A 32 -1.14 7.39 -13.83
N GLU A 33 -0.13 8.24 -13.99
CA GLU A 33 -0.39 9.56 -14.58
C GLU A 33 -0.93 9.45 -16.03
N LEU A 34 -0.74 8.30 -16.70
CA LEU A 34 -1.35 7.98 -17.99
C LEU A 34 -2.63 7.12 -17.87
N GLU A 35 -2.90 6.53 -16.70
CA GLU A 35 -3.98 5.53 -16.44
C GLU A 35 -4.79 5.85 -15.15
N ALA A 36 -4.81 7.11 -14.70
CA ALA A 36 -5.47 7.56 -13.46
C ALA A 36 -7.01 7.58 -13.56
N THR A 37 -7.59 6.86 -14.51
CA THR A 37 -9.03 6.73 -14.69
C THR A 37 -9.57 5.31 -14.48
N ASP A 38 -8.76 4.29 -14.13
CA ASP A 38 -9.30 2.91 -14.04
C ASP A 38 -9.00 2.10 -12.76
N SER A 39 -8.37 2.69 -11.74
CA SER A 39 -8.25 1.96 -10.46
C SER A 39 -8.15 2.88 -9.27
N GLU A 40 -9.25 3.59 -9.07
CA GLU A 40 -9.68 4.08 -7.77
C GLU A 40 -9.66 2.94 -6.76
N SER A 41 -8.55 2.81 -6.04
CA SER A 41 -8.47 2.00 -4.84
C SER A 41 -9.14 2.80 -3.72
N VAL A 42 -10.46 2.86 -3.77
CA VAL A 42 -11.34 3.30 -2.68
C VAL A 42 -10.97 2.50 -1.41
N PRO A 43 -10.53 3.10 -0.29
CA PRO A 43 -10.95 2.63 1.01
C PRO A 43 -12.24 3.38 1.33
N GLU A 44 -13.34 2.70 1.12
CA GLU A 44 -14.68 3.09 1.55
C GLU A 44 -14.63 3.11 3.08
N SER A 45 -14.35 4.28 3.64
CA SER A 45 -14.56 4.59 5.06
C SER A 45 -15.50 5.78 5.14
N ALA A 46 -16.70 5.58 4.60
CA ALA A 46 -17.88 6.32 4.97
C ALA A 46 -19.09 5.44 4.67
N PRO A 47 -19.79 4.99 5.71
CA PRO A 47 -21.22 5.16 5.71
C PRO A 47 -21.49 6.19 6.79
N ALA A 48 -21.68 7.44 6.38
CA ALA A 48 -22.58 8.30 7.13
C ALA A 48 -23.98 7.82 6.74
N PRO A 49 -24.73 7.11 7.60
CA PRO A 49 -26.16 7.01 7.39
C PRO A 49 -26.71 8.42 7.64
N SER A 50 -26.93 9.15 6.57
CA SER A 50 -27.90 10.23 6.56
C SER A 50 -29.25 9.60 6.87
N ASP A 51 -29.64 9.61 8.15
CA ASP A 51 -31.00 9.28 8.58
C ASP A 51 -31.97 10.18 7.81
N PRO A 52 -32.81 9.63 6.91
CA PRO A 52 -33.99 10.35 6.47
C PRO A 52 -35.01 10.16 7.58
N ASP A 53 -35.11 11.16 8.45
CA ASP A 53 -36.17 11.29 9.44
C ASP A 53 -37.51 10.99 8.76
N LYS A 54 -38.05 9.83 9.10
CA LYS A 54 -39.23 9.23 8.51
C LYS A 54 -40.40 9.56 9.42
N ALA A 55 -41.23 10.49 8.95
CA ALA A 55 -42.64 10.71 9.32
C ALA A 55 -42.97 11.04 10.78
#